data_AF-A0A2G7FPC5-F1
#
_entry.id   AF-A0A2G7FPC5-F1
#
_cell.length_a   1.000
_cell.length_b   1.000
_cell.length_c   1.000
_cell.angle_alpha   90.00
_cell.angle_beta   90.00
_cell.angle_gamma   90.00
#
_symmetry.space_group_name_H-M   'P 1'
#
loop_
_entity.id
_entity.type
_entity.pdbx_description
1 polymer ?
#
loop_
_entity_poly.entity_id
_entity_poly.type
_entity_poly.pdbx_seq_one_letter_code
_entity_poly.pdbx_strand_id
1 'polypeptide(L)'
;MSVSLLDSLRSRFVPYGARATVTAESDSTPSEPSSSSPLTHILDYLASLKVPHSYFTQFYVVSLLSSVFWALQLMCHGQAFQAIATRVHSEHLQRTMSINQIMLCWVLMLAQGVRRLHECFAFSKPSSSQMWFVHWLAGIAFYLAVSIALWIEGTETLLSHKLSLDDVTVNNAPSLRTFLCLPIFLFASGLQHDAHHYLFSLKKYTLPSHPLFRSIVCPHYTAECAIYLSLALLAAPRGEMINKTVLSAAVFVTVNLGVTASETKRWYMQKFGENSVRERWNMIPWCEKHSKKEEALEKLRNGSKFDDVAREFSEDKARQGGSLGWKVRGSLDGTFEKAAYELEPSTTANPKYVEVKTGFGYHIIMVEGRK
;
A
#
# COMPACT_ATOMS: atom_id res chain seq x y z
N MET A 1 -19.88 -10.34 -15.19
CA MET A 1 -20.44 -9.00 -14.86
C MET A 1 -19.65 -8.26 -13.77
N SER A 2 -18.67 -8.85 -13.06
CA SER A 2 -18.01 -8.21 -11.91
C SER A 2 -16.80 -7.31 -12.25
N VAL A 3 -15.96 -7.69 -13.21
CA VAL A 3 -14.69 -6.98 -13.50
C VAL A 3 -14.91 -5.62 -14.16
N SER A 4 -15.79 -5.55 -15.17
CA SER A 4 -16.10 -4.29 -15.87
C SER A 4 -16.73 -3.22 -14.95
N LEU A 5 -17.56 -3.66 -13.97
CA LEU A 5 -18.13 -2.75 -12.99
C LEU A 5 -17.05 -2.23 -12.01
N LEU A 6 -16.15 -3.11 -11.57
CA LEU A 6 -15.01 -2.75 -10.72
C LEU A 6 -14.06 -1.78 -11.44
N ASP A 7 -13.77 -1.99 -12.72
CA ASP A 7 -12.94 -1.08 -13.52
C ASP A 7 -13.62 0.28 -13.74
N SER A 8 -14.94 0.28 -13.96
CA SER A 8 -15.75 1.51 -14.06
C SER A 8 -15.76 2.29 -12.74
N LEU A 9 -15.90 1.62 -11.60
CA LEU A 9 -15.82 2.29 -10.29
C LEU A 9 -14.40 2.77 -9.98
N ARG A 10 -13.37 1.95 -10.27
CA ARG A 10 -11.97 2.30 -10.06
C ARG A 10 -11.59 3.56 -10.85
N SER A 11 -11.91 3.60 -12.15
CA SER A 11 -11.58 4.73 -13.03
C SER A 11 -12.26 6.03 -12.60
N ARG A 12 -13.47 5.96 -12.03
CA ARG A 12 -14.25 7.12 -11.55
C ARG A 12 -13.71 7.70 -10.24
N PHE A 13 -13.35 6.85 -9.28
CA PHE A 13 -13.12 7.29 -7.89
C PHE A 13 -11.63 7.33 -7.49
N VAL A 14 -10.77 6.51 -8.07
CA VAL A 14 -9.37 6.31 -7.63
C VAL A 14 -8.37 7.35 -8.17
N PRO A 15 -8.34 7.66 -9.48
CA PRO A 15 -7.32 8.56 -10.03
C PRO A 15 -7.51 10.01 -9.58
N TYR A 16 -6.40 10.68 -9.28
CA TYR A 16 -6.37 12.13 -9.04
C TYR A 16 -5.03 12.75 -9.46
N GLY A 17 -5.04 14.08 -9.63
CA GLY A 17 -3.91 14.84 -10.15
C GLY A 17 -3.50 14.36 -11.54
N ALA A 18 -2.21 14.15 -11.77
CA ALA A 18 -1.70 13.73 -13.09
C ALA A 18 -2.23 12.35 -13.54
N ARG A 19 -2.67 11.51 -12.59
CA ARG A 19 -3.23 10.18 -12.89
C ARG A 19 -4.64 10.26 -13.46
N ALA A 20 -5.37 11.36 -13.22
CA ALA A 20 -6.73 11.52 -13.71
C ALA A 20 -6.81 11.98 -15.17
N THR A 21 -5.78 12.64 -15.71
CA THR A 21 -5.77 13.08 -17.12
C THR A 21 -5.70 11.91 -18.09
N VAL A 22 -5.12 10.79 -17.64
CA VAL A 22 -5.02 9.54 -18.40
C VAL A 22 -6.39 8.96 -18.72
N THR A 23 -7.29 8.90 -17.74
CA THR A 23 -8.62 8.31 -17.92
C THR A 23 -9.44 9.09 -18.94
N ALA A 24 -9.26 10.42 -18.99
CA ALA A 24 -9.95 11.29 -19.94
C ALA A 24 -9.49 11.09 -21.41
N GLU A 25 -8.22 10.72 -21.63
CA GLU A 25 -7.67 10.46 -22.98
C GLU A 25 -7.94 9.04 -23.47
N SER A 26 -8.07 8.04 -22.58
CA SER A 26 -8.42 6.67 -22.98
C SER A 26 -9.89 6.51 -23.39
N ASP A 27 -10.78 7.36 -22.87
CA ASP A 27 -12.22 7.35 -23.18
C ASP A 27 -12.59 8.23 -24.40
N SER A 28 -11.62 8.87 -25.07
CA SER A 28 -11.88 9.82 -26.16
C SER A 28 -12.10 9.19 -27.54
N THR A 29 -12.28 7.87 -27.64
CA THR A 29 -12.90 7.29 -28.86
C THR A 29 -14.38 7.67 -28.88
N PRO A 30 -14.91 8.28 -29.96
CA PRO A 30 -16.30 8.69 -30.03
C PRO A 30 -17.20 7.45 -30.11
N SER A 31 -17.58 6.90 -28.96
CA SER A 31 -18.70 5.98 -28.85
C SER A 31 -19.99 6.79 -28.92
N GLU A 32 -20.92 6.35 -29.77
CA GLU A 32 -22.29 6.87 -29.88
C GLU A 32 -22.94 7.11 -28.50
N PRO A 33 -23.88 8.05 -28.38
CA PRO A 33 -24.48 8.42 -27.10
C PRO A 33 -25.30 7.23 -26.54
N SER A 34 -24.64 6.38 -25.75
CA SER A 34 -25.31 5.37 -24.96
C SER A 34 -26.20 6.11 -23.95
N SER A 35 -27.49 5.80 -23.91
CA SER A 35 -28.42 6.32 -22.92
C SER A 35 -27.86 6.08 -21.51
N SER A 36 -27.40 7.15 -20.86
CA SER A 36 -26.82 7.08 -19.52
C SER A 36 -27.92 6.69 -18.53
N SER A 37 -27.76 5.52 -17.90
CA SER A 37 -28.71 5.05 -16.90
C SER A 37 -28.74 6.01 -15.69
N PRO A 38 -29.85 6.12 -14.95
CA PRO A 38 -29.92 6.96 -13.75
C PRO A 38 -28.79 6.69 -12.73
N LEU A 39 -28.35 5.43 -12.66
CA LEU A 39 -27.22 5.01 -11.83
C LEU A 39 -25.91 5.68 -12.27
N THR A 40 -25.65 5.79 -13.58
CA THR A 40 -24.43 6.46 -14.09
C THR A 40 -24.40 7.93 -13.70
N HIS A 41 -25.52 8.65 -13.81
CA HIS A 41 -25.63 10.04 -13.37
C HIS A 41 -25.38 10.21 -11.87
N ILE A 42 -25.91 9.32 -11.04
CA ILE A 42 -25.66 9.34 -9.59
C ILE A 42 -24.17 9.11 -9.30
N LEU A 43 -23.56 8.13 -9.95
CA LEU A 43 -22.13 7.83 -9.77
C LEU A 43 -21.24 9.00 -10.22
N ASP A 44 -21.59 9.67 -11.32
CA ASP A 44 -20.86 10.84 -11.81
C ASP A 44 -21.02 12.05 -10.88
N TYR A 45 -22.22 12.27 -10.35
CA TYR A 45 -22.45 13.28 -9.32
C TYR A 45 -21.61 12.99 -8.07
N LEU A 46 -21.61 11.76 -7.57
CA LEU A 46 -20.79 11.37 -6.41
C LEU A 46 -19.29 11.50 -6.68
N ALA A 47 -18.82 11.21 -7.90
CA ALA A 47 -17.43 11.36 -8.29
C ALA A 47 -17.01 12.83 -8.42
N SER A 48 -17.96 13.73 -8.68
CA SER A 48 -17.72 15.18 -8.75
C SER A 48 -17.42 15.81 -7.39
N LEU A 49 -17.81 15.16 -6.29
CA LEU A 49 -17.53 15.59 -4.93
C LEU A 49 -16.04 15.45 -4.62
N LYS A 50 -15.27 16.52 -4.86
CA LYS A 50 -13.82 16.53 -4.71
C LYS A 50 -13.37 17.64 -3.78
N VAL A 51 -12.23 17.42 -3.15
CA VAL A 51 -11.56 18.40 -2.29
C VAL A 51 -10.20 18.77 -2.88
N PRO A 52 -9.68 19.97 -2.60
CA PRO A 52 -8.35 20.37 -3.04
C PRO A 52 -7.27 19.41 -2.53
N HIS A 53 -6.29 19.06 -3.36
CA HIS A 53 -5.17 18.21 -2.94
C HIS A 53 -4.33 18.84 -1.81
N SER A 54 -4.37 20.16 -1.65
CA SER A 54 -3.75 20.86 -0.52
C SER A 54 -4.31 20.44 0.85
N TYR A 55 -5.50 19.84 0.89
CA TYR A 55 -6.09 19.31 2.12
C TYR A 55 -5.31 18.12 2.68
N PHE A 56 -4.37 17.56 1.93
CA PHE A 56 -3.43 16.53 2.40
C PHE A 56 -2.68 16.96 3.68
N THR A 57 -2.36 18.26 3.83
CA THR A 57 -1.71 18.78 5.05
C THR A 57 -2.59 18.61 6.30
N GLN A 58 -3.93 18.59 6.15
CA GLN A 58 -4.85 18.42 7.27
C GLN A 58 -4.70 17.06 7.95
N PHE A 59 -4.28 16.03 7.22
CA PHE A 59 -4.04 14.70 7.81
C PHE A 59 -2.99 14.75 8.92
N TYR A 60 -1.89 15.48 8.70
CA TYR A 60 -0.81 15.61 9.67
C TYR A 60 -1.13 16.62 10.77
N VAL A 61 -1.95 17.63 10.48
CA VAL A 61 -2.51 18.50 11.52
C VAL A 61 -3.39 17.68 12.48
N VAL A 62 -4.30 16.86 11.96
CA VAL A 62 -5.13 15.96 12.76
C VAL A 62 -4.26 14.99 13.55
N SER A 63 -3.26 14.37 12.93
CA SER A 63 -2.31 13.47 13.61
C SER A 63 -1.64 14.14 14.82
N LEU A 64 -1.16 15.37 14.66
CA LEU A 64 -0.48 16.12 15.72
C LEU A 64 -1.45 16.51 16.84
N LEU A 65 -2.61 17.08 16.49
CA LEU A 65 -3.64 17.46 17.45
C LEU A 65 -4.16 16.25 18.24
N SER A 66 -4.39 15.12 17.58
CA SER A 66 -4.79 13.87 18.24
C SER A 66 -3.71 13.34 19.17
N SER A 67 -2.43 13.44 18.79
CA SER A 67 -1.31 13.01 19.64
C SER A 67 -1.21 13.84 20.92
N VAL A 68 -1.36 15.16 20.81
CA VAL A 68 -1.39 16.08 21.96
C VAL A 68 -2.64 15.82 22.82
N PHE A 69 -3.81 15.69 22.19
CA PHE A 69 -5.07 15.40 22.88
C PHE A 69 -4.95 14.13 23.74
N TRP A 70 -4.48 13.03 23.15
CA TRP A 70 -4.33 11.77 23.89
C TRP A 70 -3.25 11.85 24.96
N ALA A 71 -2.13 12.54 24.73
CA ALA A 71 -1.13 12.74 25.79
C ALA A 71 -1.75 13.43 27.03
N LEU A 72 -2.53 14.49 26.82
CA LEU A 72 -3.25 15.18 27.90
C LEU A 72 -4.28 14.27 28.57
N GLN A 73 -5.07 13.53 27.79
CA GLN A 73 -6.07 12.60 28.36
C GLN A 73 -5.42 11.47 29.18
N LEU A 74 -4.29 10.92 28.72
CA LEU A 74 -3.58 9.85 29.41
C LEU A 74 -2.85 10.34 30.66
N MET A 75 -2.24 11.53 30.64
CA MET A 75 -1.57 12.12 31.82
C MET A 75 -2.56 12.57 32.91
N CYS A 76 -3.74 13.06 32.50
CA CYS A 76 -4.76 13.56 33.42
C CYS A 76 -5.82 12.53 33.79
N HIS A 77 -5.76 11.30 33.26
CA HIS A 77 -6.86 10.32 33.30
C HIS A 77 -8.20 10.96 32.92
N GLY A 78 -8.21 11.70 31.81
CA GLY A 78 -9.35 12.47 31.36
C GLY A 78 -10.55 11.60 30.94
N GLN A 79 -11.71 12.25 30.81
CA GLN A 79 -12.98 11.58 30.54
C GLN A 79 -12.98 10.76 29.25
N ALA A 80 -12.30 11.23 28.20
CA ALA A 80 -12.26 10.50 26.93
C ALA A 80 -11.45 9.21 27.04
N PHE A 81 -10.34 9.24 27.77
CA PHE A 81 -9.57 8.03 28.08
C PHE A 81 -10.41 7.04 28.90
N GLN A 82 -11.02 7.50 29.99
CA GLN A 82 -11.86 6.65 30.84
C GLN A 82 -13.04 6.03 30.07
N ALA A 83 -13.68 6.82 29.21
CA ALA A 83 -14.76 6.36 28.35
C ALA A 83 -14.32 5.21 27.43
N ILE A 84 -13.13 5.25 26.86
CA ILE A 84 -12.62 4.14 26.03
C ILE A 84 -12.16 2.98 26.91
N ALA A 85 -11.36 3.26 27.94
CA ALA A 85 -10.74 2.25 28.80
C ALA A 85 -11.78 1.31 29.43
N THR A 86 -12.92 1.85 29.88
CA THR A 86 -14.03 1.07 30.48
C THR A 86 -14.76 0.16 29.49
N ARG A 87 -14.56 0.34 28.17
CA ARG A 87 -15.18 -0.46 27.11
C ARG A 87 -14.23 -1.51 26.53
N VAL A 88 -12.98 -1.56 26.96
CA VAL A 88 -12.01 -2.56 26.52
C VAL A 88 -12.38 -3.91 27.14
N HIS A 89 -12.47 -4.94 26.31
CA HIS A 89 -12.83 -6.29 26.75
C HIS A 89 -11.77 -6.89 27.69
N SER A 90 -12.20 -7.64 28.69
CA SER A 90 -11.33 -8.16 29.76
C SER A 90 -10.22 -9.09 29.27
N GLU A 91 -10.41 -9.78 28.14
CA GLU A 91 -9.39 -10.62 27.50
C GLU A 91 -8.14 -9.80 27.09
N HIS A 92 -8.34 -8.55 26.65
CA HIS A 92 -7.25 -7.66 26.24
C HIS A 92 -6.51 -7.01 27.42
N LEU A 93 -7.05 -7.10 28.64
CA LEU A 93 -6.40 -6.55 29.84
C LEU A 93 -5.29 -7.46 30.37
N GLN A 94 -5.37 -8.78 30.12
CA GLN A 94 -4.40 -9.76 30.64
C GLN A 94 -3.05 -9.74 29.87
N ARG A 95 -3.07 -9.34 28.60
CA ARG A 95 -1.88 -9.22 27.74
C ARG A 95 -1.72 -7.79 27.30
N THR A 96 -1.12 -6.97 28.17
CA THR A 96 -0.99 -5.52 27.95
C THR A 96 0.42 -5.09 27.55
N MET A 97 0.52 -3.93 26.90
CA MET A 97 1.77 -3.24 26.60
C MET A 97 2.40 -2.66 27.86
N SER A 98 3.72 -2.62 27.93
CA SER A 98 4.43 -1.85 28.97
C SER A 98 4.38 -0.35 28.70
N ILE A 99 4.57 0.47 29.74
CA ILE A 99 4.62 1.94 29.62
C ILE A 99 5.67 2.38 28.61
N ASN A 100 6.87 1.81 28.69
CA ASN A 100 7.96 2.14 27.76
C ASN A 100 7.57 1.88 26.30
N GLN A 101 6.79 0.82 26.02
CA GLN A 101 6.29 0.56 24.66
C GLN A 101 5.26 1.61 24.22
N ILE A 102 4.30 1.95 25.10
CA ILE A 102 3.27 2.95 24.82
C ILE A 102 3.92 4.31 24.54
N MET A 103 4.81 4.75 25.43
CA MET A 103 5.54 6.01 25.32
C MET A 103 6.42 6.06 24.09
N LEU A 104 7.20 4.99 23.82
CA LEU A 104 8.05 4.93 22.64
C LEU A 104 7.23 4.99 21.35
N CYS A 105 6.16 4.22 21.23
CA CYS A 105 5.31 4.23 20.03
C CYS A 105 4.64 5.59 19.82
N TRP A 106 4.18 6.23 20.91
CA TRP A 106 3.61 7.57 20.86
C TRP A 106 4.66 8.62 20.43
N VAL A 107 5.86 8.62 21.01
CA VAL A 107 6.95 9.54 20.65
C VAL A 107 7.35 9.37 19.18
N LEU A 108 7.51 8.12 18.72
CA LEU A 108 7.86 7.83 17.33
C LEU A 108 6.78 8.32 16.36
N MET A 109 5.50 8.11 16.68
CA MET A 109 4.40 8.59 15.86
C MET A 109 4.24 10.11 15.88
N LEU A 110 4.48 10.75 17.03
CA LEU A 110 4.52 12.21 17.13
C LEU A 110 5.66 12.77 16.26
N ALA A 111 6.86 12.21 16.37
CA ALA A 111 8.01 12.63 15.57
C ALA A 111 7.76 12.45 14.06
N GLN A 112 7.17 11.33 13.66
CA GLN A 112 6.72 11.09 12.28
C GLN A 112 5.70 12.15 11.84
N GLY A 113 4.67 12.42 12.65
CA GLY A 113 3.64 13.40 12.35
C GLY A 113 4.19 14.83 12.20
N VAL A 114 5.06 15.25 13.12
CA VAL A 114 5.74 16.57 13.07
C VAL A 114 6.60 16.68 11.82
N ARG A 115 7.43 15.67 11.53
CA ARG A 115 8.27 15.65 10.32
C ARG A 115 7.41 15.76 9.05
N ARG A 116 6.37 14.93 8.93
CA ARG A 116 5.48 14.92 7.76
C ARG A 116 4.73 16.24 7.60
N LEU A 117 4.29 16.85 8.69
CA LEU A 117 3.65 18.17 8.66
C LEU A 117 4.62 19.25 8.18
N HIS A 118 5.84 19.27 8.73
CA HIS A 118 6.89 20.18 8.29
C HIS A 118 7.21 20.00 6.80
N GLU A 119 7.37 18.77 6.33
CA GLU A 119 7.58 18.46 4.91
C GLU A 119 6.43 18.95 4.03
N CYS A 120 5.18 18.87 4.47
CA CYS A 120 4.04 19.40 3.73
C CYS A 120 4.09 20.92 3.56
N PHE A 121 4.66 21.65 4.53
CA PHE A 121 4.86 23.10 4.39
C PHE A 121 6.13 23.42 3.58
N ALA A 122 7.22 22.68 3.80
CA ALA A 122 8.51 22.94 3.18
C ALA A 122 8.59 22.47 1.71
N PHE A 123 7.97 21.33 1.38
CA PHE A 123 8.12 20.63 0.09
C PHE A 123 6.85 20.65 -0.77
N SER A 124 5.98 21.65 -0.61
CA SER A 124 4.76 21.77 -1.42
C SER A 124 4.98 22.61 -2.68
N LYS A 125 4.49 22.10 -3.81
CA LYS A 125 4.37 22.87 -5.05
C LYS A 125 2.89 23.19 -5.30
N PRO A 126 2.54 24.42 -5.72
CA PRO A 126 1.17 24.77 -6.07
C PRO A 126 0.58 23.78 -7.08
N SER A 127 -0.64 23.31 -6.80
CA SER A 127 -1.33 22.33 -7.63
C SER A 127 -2.82 22.61 -7.65
N SER A 128 -3.42 22.61 -8.85
CA SER A 128 -4.87 22.63 -9.06
C SER A 128 -5.50 21.22 -8.96
N SER A 129 -4.73 20.21 -8.56
CA SER A 129 -5.23 18.84 -8.45
C SER A 129 -6.28 18.73 -7.34
N GLN A 130 -7.32 17.94 -7.61
CA GLN A 130 -8.37 17.63 -6.64
C GLN A 130 -8.42 16.12 -6.42
N MET A 131 -8.79 15.69 -5.21
CA MET A 131 -8.99 14.28 -4.87
C MET A 131 -10.43 14.02 -4.42
N TRP A 132 -10.92 12.79 -4.58
CA TRP A 132 -12.26 12.43 -4.15
C TRP A 132 -12.43 12.59 -2.63
N PHE A 133 -13.56 13.15 -2.20
CA PHE A 133 -13.76 13.54 -0.79
C PHE A 133 -13.72 12.33 0.17
N VAL A 134 -14.15 11.14 -0.27
CA VAL A 134 -14.14 9.93 0.58
C VAL A 134 -12.71 9.51 0.90
N HIS A 135 -11.76 9.66 -0.03
CA HIS A 135 -10.35 9.40 0.27
C HIS A 135 -9.81 10.37 1.33
N TRP A 136 -10.24 11.63 1.27
CA TRP A 136 -9.91 12.60 2.30
C TRP A 136 -10.52 12.22 3.66
N LEU A 137 -11.80 11.89 3.71
CA LEU A 137 -12.48 11.48 4.94
C LEU A 137 -11.85 10.20 5.54
N ALA A 138 -11.54 9.21 4.70
CA ALA A 138 -10.85 7.99 5.11
C ALA A 138 -9.46 8.29 5.70
N GLY A 139 -8.72 9.24 5.11
CA GLY A 139 -7.45 9.72 5.67
C GLY A 139 -7.60 10.33 7.06
N ILE A 140 -8.59 11.19 7.26
CA ILE A 140 -8.89 11.79 8.58
C ILE A 140 -9.26 10.71 9.60
N ALA A 141 -10.18 9.81 9.24
CA ALA A 141 -10.60 8.71 10.09
C ALA A 141 -9.43 7.79 10.47
N PHE A 142 -8.53 7.52 9.53
CA PHE A 142 -7.34 6.71 9.76
C PHE A 142 -6.43 7.33 10.84
N TYR A 143 -6.09 8.62 10.76
CA TYR A 143 -5.22 9.25 11.77
C TYR A 143 -5.88 9.34 13.15
N LEU A 144 -7.20 9.55 13.21
CA LEU A 144 -7.96 9.47 14.46
C LEU A 144 -7.90 8.06 15.06
N ALA A 145 -8.10 7.02 14.26
CA ALA A 145 -8.06 5.63 14.71
C ALA A 145 -6.65 5.21 15.16
N VAL A 146 -5.60 5.54 14.39
CA VAL A 146 -4.21 5.24 14.75
C VAL A 146 -3.82 5.89 16.08
N SER A 147 -4.29 7.12 16.34
CA SER A 147 -4.00 7.80 17.60
C SER A 147 -4.51 7.05 18.83
N ILE A 148 -5.58 6.26 18.69
CA ILE A 148 -6.11 5.36 19.73
C ILE A 148 -5.38 4.02 19.72
N ALA A 149 -5.14 3.45 18.52
CA ALA A 149 -4.49 2.16 18.34
C ALA A 149 -3.12 2.03 19.03
N LEU A 150 -2.38 3.14 19.14
CA LEU A 150 -1.04 3.16 19.74
C LEU A 150 -1.01 2.87 21.25
N TRP A 151 -2.12 3.06 21.96
CA TRP A 151 -2.18 2.89 23.41
C TRP A 151 -3.31 1.97 23.90
N ILE A 152 -4.30 1.64 23.05
CA ILE A 152 -5.48 0.88 23.48
C ILE A 152 -5.15 -0.53 24.02
N GLU A 153 -4.17 -1.23 23.44
CA GLU A 153 -3.69 -2.53 23.97
C GLU A 153 -2.84 -2.35 25.26
N GLY A 154 -2.51 -1.11 25.62
CA GLY A 154 -1.85 -0.69 26.86
C GLY A 154 -2.79 -0.24 27.98
N THR A 155 -4.11 -0.38 27.79
CA THR A 155 -5.12 0.21 28.69
C THR A 155 -4.95 -0.21 30.15
N GLU A 156 -4.70 -1.50 30.44
CA GLU A 156 -4.54 -1.98 31.81
C GLU A 156 -3.32 -1.35 32.51
N THR A 157 -2.21 -1.21 31.79
CA THR A 157 -1.02 -0.53 32.28
C THR A 157 -1.30 0.96 32.56
N LEU A 158 -2.08 1.61 31.71
CA LEU A 158 -2.44 3.03 31.86
C LEU A 158 -3.49 3.25 32.96
N LEU A 159 -4.31 2.25 33.28
CA LEU A 159 -5.23 2.31 34.43
C LEU A 159 -4.48 2.12 35.75
N SER A 160 -3.45 1.28 35.76
CA SER A 160 -2.66 0.97 36.96
C SER A 160 -1.53 1.96 37.26
N HIS A 161 -1.05 2.70 36.25
CA HIS A 161 0.02 3.69 36.39
C HIS A 161 -0.33 5.01 35.73
N LYS A 162 -0.20 6.10 36.50
CA LYS A 162 -0.40 7.46 36.00
C LYS A 162 0.87 7.96 35.31
N LEU A 163 0.78 8.30 34.02
CA LEU A 163 1.91 8.80 33.25
C LEU A 163 2.52 10.07 33.86
N SER A 164 3.84 10.07 33.92
CA SER A 164 4.68 11.17 34.40
C SER A 164 5.78 11.50 33.40
N LEU A 165 6.47 12.65 33.57
CA LEU A 165 7.62 12.99 32.73
C LEU A 165 8.81 12.04 32.96
N ASP A 166 8.90 11.41 34.12
CA ASP A 166 9.97 10.46 34.45
C ASP A 166 9.88 9.20 33.57
N ASP A 167 8.68 8.83 33.12
CA ASP A 167 8.45 7.68 32.22
C ASP A 167 9.05 7.88 30.81
N VAL A 168 9.46 9.11 30.47
CA VAL A 168 10.17 9.42 29.22
C VAL A 168 11.65 9.07 29.32
N THR A 169 12.20 8.96 30.54
CA THR A 169 13.64 8.72 30.74
C THR A 169 14.01 7.25 30.47
N VAL A 170 15.05 7.04 29.66
CA VAL A 170 15.55 5.70 29.32
C VAL A 170 16.58 5.27 30.37
N ASN A 171 16.10 4.67 31.46
CA ASN A 171 16.97 4.21 32.55
C ASN A 171 17.43 2.75 32.39
N ASN A 172 16.79 2.00 31.49
CA ASN A 172 17.05 0.57 31.28
C ASN A 172 17.51 0.29 29.85
N ALA A 173 18.27 -0.79 29.68
CA ALA A 173 18.66 -1.27 28.36
C ALA A 173 17.40 -1.57 27.50
N PRO A 174 17.42 -1.22 26.19
CA PRO A 174 16.30 -1.51 25.30
C PRO A 174 16.08 -3.02 25.18
N SER A 175 14.81 -3.43 25.11
CA SER A 175 14.48 -4.81 24.79
C SER A 175 15.06 -5.22 23.43
N LEU A 176 15.29 -6.51 23.18
CA LEU A 176 15.72 -7.01 21.86
C LEU A 176 14.80 -6.51 20.74
N ARG A 177 13.50 -6.47 21.00
CA ARG A 177 12.50 -5.93 20.08
C ARG A 177 12.72 -4.45 19.79
N THR A 178 12.94 -3.64 20.82
CA THR A 178 13.28 -2.22 20.68
C THR A 178 14.56 -2.03 19.89
N PHE A 179 15.60 -2.80 20.22
CA PHE A 179 16.91 -2.76 19.56
C PHE A 179 16.82 -3.08 18.06
N LEU A 180 15.93 -3.98 17.65
CA LEU A 180 15.73 -4.33 16.24
C LEU A 180 14.79 -3.36 15.50
N CYS A 181 13.66 -3.00 16.11
CA CYS A 181 12.60 -2.27 15.42
C CYS A 181 12.86 -0.76 15.35
N LEU A 182 13.52 -0.18 16.36
CA LEU A 182 13.80 1.26 16.37
C LEU A 182 14.73 1.69 15.22
N PRO A 183 15.86 0.99 14.93
CA PRO A 183 16.67 1.30 13.75
C PRO A 183 15.90 1.16 12.44
N ILE A 184 15.03 0.15 12.32
CA ILE A 184 14.18 -0.03 11.12
C ILE A 184 13.24 1.18 10.96
N PHE A 185 12.58 1.61 12.03
CA PHE A 185 11.72 2.79 12.02
C PHE A 185 12.50 4.03 11.56
N LEU A 186 13.65 4.31 12.18
CA LEU A 186 14.44 5.50 11.90
C LEU A 186 14.98 5.50 10.48
N PHE A 187 15.51 4.36 10.02
CA PHE A 187 15.99 4.19 8.65
C PHE A 187 14.86 4.39 7.64
N ALA A 188 13.68 3.79 7.88
CA ALA A 188 12.52 3.97 7.01
C ALA A 188 12.03 5.43 7.01
N SER A 189 12.00 6.10 8.17
CA SER A 189 11.64 7.52 8.28
C SER A 189 12.59 8.41 7.47
N GLY A 190 13.90 8.17 7.56
CA GLY A 190 14.92 8.86 6.76
C GLY A 190 14.80 8.58 5.26
N LEU A 191 14.66 7.31 4.88
CA LEU A 191 14.47 6.91 3.49
C LEU A 191 13.24 7.59 2.85
N GLN A 192 12.16 7.69 3.62
CA GLN A 192 10.95 8.39 3.19
C GLN A 192 11.20 9.89 3.01
N HIS A 193 11.87 10.53 3.97
CA HIS A 193 12.24 11.95 3.90
C HIS A 193 13.05 12.24 2.64
N ASP A 194 14.12 11.47 2.42
CA ASP A 194 15.03 11.64 1.28
C ASP A 194 14.31 11.47 -0.05
N ALA A 195 13.43 10.47 -0.13
CA ALA A 195 12.62 10.24 -1.32
C ALA A 195 11.64 11.38 -1.60
N HIS A 196 10.98 11.95 -0.57
CA HIS A 196 10.12 13.12 -0.76
C HIS A 196 10.90 14.37 -1.15
N HIS A 197 12.03 14.63 -0.49
CA HIS A 197 12.90 15.77 -0.81
C HIS A 197 13.41 15.68 -2.25
N TYR A 198 13.87 14.49 -2.68
CA TYR A 198 14.29 14.26 -4.06
C TYR A 198 13.14 14.46 -5.06
N LEU A 199 11.94 13.90 -4.80
CA LEU A 199 10.79 14.11 -5.68
C LEU A 199 10.40 15.58 -5.79
N PHE A 200 10.54 16.34 -4.70
CA PHE A 200 10.33 17.77 -4.68
C PHE A 200 11.40 18.53 -5.50
N SER A 201 12.66 18.12 -5.45
CA SER A 201 13.74 18.79 -6.20
C SER A 201 13.61 18.62 -7.71
N LEU A 202 12.89 17.58 -8.18
CA LEU A 202 12.67 17.34 -9.60
C LEU A 202 11.78 18.40 -10.26
N LYS A 203 12.06 18.70 -11.53
CA LYS A 203 11.10 19.42 -12.40
C LYS A 203 9.81 18.62 -12.49
N LYS A 204 8.66 19.30 -12.45
CA LYS A 204 7.34 18.66 -12.42
C LYS A 204 7.21 17.65 -13.58
N TYR A 205 6.83 16.43 -13.24
CA TYR A 205 6.68 15.31 -14.16
C TYR A 205 7.98 14.87 -14.85
N THR A 206 9.05 14.71 -14.07
CA THR A 206 10.30 14.06 -14.52
C THR A 206 10.33 12.63 -13.98
N LEU A 207 10.85 11.69 -14.77
CA LEU A 207 11.04 10.32 -14.32
C LEU A 207 12.20 10.26 -13.28
N PRO A 208 11.96 9.75 -12.06
CA PRO A 208 13.00 9.58 -11.04
C PRO A 208 14.15 8.67 -11.51
N SER A 209 15.39 9.14 -11.36
CA SER A 209 16.63 8.43 -11.73
C SER A 209 17.52 8.06 -10.54
N HIS A 210 17.22 8.56 -9.34
CA HIS A 210 17.97 8.24 -8.11
C HIS A 210 18.01 6.73 -7.85
N PRO A 211 19.10 6.17 -7.28
CA PRO A 211 19.24 4.72 -7.05
C PRO A 211 18.05 4.07 -6.34
N LEU A 212 17.43 4.76 -5.38
CA LEU A 212 16.22 4.30 -4.68
C LEU A 212 15.03 4.03 -5.60
N PHE A 213 14.95 4.74 -6.74
CA PHE A 213 13.87 4.64 -7.71
C PHE A 213 14.23 3.75 -8.91
N ARG A 214 15.44 3.18 -8.96
CA ARG A 214 15.91 2.38 -10.11
C ARG A 214 15.13 1.09 -10.25
N SER A 215 14.81 0.45 -9.13
CA SER A 215 14.12 -0.84 -9.07
C SER A 215 12.69 -0.74 -8.54
N ILE A 216 12.33 0.36 -7.90
CA ILE A 216 11.02 0.56 -7.27
C ILE A 216 10.45 1.91 -7.72
N VAL A 217 9.16 1.96 -8.05
CA VAL A 217 8.48 3.19 -8.50
C VAL A 217 8.25 4.13 -7.32
N CYS A 218 7.77 3.61 -6.18
CA CYS A 218 7.43 4.39 -5.00
C CYS A 218 8.17 3.91 -3.72
N PRO A 219 9.50 4.09 -3.60
CA PRO A 219 10.26 3.68 -2.42
C PRO A 219 9.81 4.37 -1.12
N HIS A 220 9.30 5.60 -1.21
CA HIS A 220 8.72 6.34 -0.06
C HIS A 220 7.46 5.68 0.51
N TYR A 221 6.72 4.91 -0.30
CA TYR A 221 5.59 4.13 0.19
C TYR A 221 6.05 2.84 0.86
N THR A 222 7.09 2.19 0.34
CA THR A 222 7.75 1.05 1.00
C THR A 222 8.25 1.45 2.39
N ALA A 223 8.85 2.64 2.49
CA ALA A 223 9.30 3.21 3.74
C ALA A 223 8.15 3.45 4.74
N GLU A 224 7.01 3.99 4.28
CA GLU A 224 5.82 4.16 5.14
C GLU A 224 5.32 2.80 5.67
N CYS A 225 5.26 1.77 4.83
CA CYS A 225 4.86 0.43 5.26
C CYS A 225 5.80 -0.12 6.35
N ALA A 226 7.12 0.10 6.20
CA ALA A 226 8.12 -0.32 7.19
C ALA A 226 7.97 0.44 8.53
N ILE A 227 7.62 1.74 8.48
CA ILE A 227 7.32 2.55 9.67
C ILE A 227 6.17 1.93 10.46
N TYR A 228 5.02 1.69 9.83
CA TYR A 228 3.87 1.10 10.52
C TYR A 228 4.09 -0.35 10.97
N LEU A 229 4.81 -1.16 10.19
CA LEU A 229 5.16 -2.52 10.59
C LEU A 229 6.08 -2.53 11.81
N SER A 230 7.08 -1.65 11.85
CA SER A 230 7.98 -1.53 13.00
C SER A 230 7.23 -1.10 14.27
N LEU A 231 6.23 -0.22 14.15
CA LEU A 231 5.34 0.15 15.26
C LEU A 231 4.48 -1.03 15.72
N ALA A 232 3.91 -1.80 14.80
CA ALA A 232 3.12 -2.98 15.15
C ALA A 232 3.96 -4.01 15.91
N LEU A 233 5.23 -4.19 15.53
CA LEU A 233 6.16 -5.05 16.24
C LEU A 233 6.54 -4.47 17.61
N LEU A 234 6.88 -3.18 17.69
CA LEU A 234 7.23 -2.50 18.95
C LEU A 234 6.09 -2.54 19.97
N ALA A 235 4.88 -2.29 19.51
CA ALA A 235 3.67 -2.20 20.33
C ALA A 235 3.13 -3.58 20.75
N ALA A 236 3.78 -4.68 20.38
CA ALA A 236 3.24 -6.00 20.65
C ALA A 236 3.11 -6.28 22.16
N PRO A 237 1.93 -6.69 22.66
CA PRO A 237 1.75 -6.98 24.08
C PRO A 237 2.59 -8.16 24.56
N ARG A 238 2.62 -8.35 25.89
CA ARG A 238 3.35 -9.48 26.49
C ARG A 238 2.85 -10.81 25.93
N GLY A 239 3.78 -11.65 25.46
CA GLY A 239 3.50 -12.96 24.88
C GLY A 239 3.05 -12.95 23.42
N GLU A 240 2.84 -11.78 22.81
CA GLU A 240 2.48 -11.65 21.40
C GLU A 240 3.70 -11.21 20.57
N MET A 241 3.77 -11.67 19.33
CA MET A 241 4.82 -11.28 18.38
C MET A 241 4.53 -9.92 17.74
N ILE A 242 3.26 -9.56 17.60
CA ILE A 242 2.80 -8.35 16.91
C ILE A 242 1.54 -7.78 17.56
N ASN A 243 1.42 -6.46 17.61
CA ASN A 243 0.21 -5.75 18.03
C ASN A 243 -0.81 -5.82 16.89
N LYS A 244 -1.94 -6.50 17.12
CA LYS A 244 -2.94 -6.75 16.07
C LYS A 244 -3.67 -5.46 15.69
N THR A 245 -3.90 -4.57 16.65
CA THR A 245 -4.56 -3.29 16.40
C THR A 245 -3.71 -2.40 15.49
N VAL A 246 -2.42 -2.22 15.80
CA VAL A 246 -1.49 -1.44 14.98
C VAL A 246 -1.17 -2.15 13.66
N LEU A 247 -1.14 -3.49 13.63
CA LEU A 247 -1.01 -4.26 12.39
C LEU A 247 -2.17 -3.98 11.43
N SER A 248 -3.40 -3.84 11.91
CA SER A 248 -4.54 -3.49 11.07
C SER A 248 -4.34 -2.13 10.37
N ALA A 249 -3.73 -1.17 11.07
CA ALA A 249 -3.35 0.11 10.48
C ALA A 249 -2.23 -0.06 9.44
N ALA A 250 -1.21 -0.89 9.73
CA ALA A 250 -0.14 -1.20 8.78
C ALA A 250 -0.67 -1.86 7.50
N VAL A 251 -1.64 -2.78 7.62
CA VAL A 251 -2.32 -3.42 6.48
C VAL A 251 -3.09 -2.38 5.68
N PHE A 252 -3.88 -1.52 6.34
CA PHE A 252 -4.60 -0.44 5.67
C PHE A 252 -3.66 0.48 4.86
N VAL A 253 -2.55 0.91 5.47
CA VAL A 253 -1.52 1.73 4.81
C VAL A 253 -0.96 1.00 3.60
N THR A 254 -0.61 -0.27 3.76
CA THR A 254 -0.04 -1.09 2.68
C THR A 254 -1.01 -1.23 1.51
N VAL A 255 -2.28 -1.50 1.76
CA VAL A 255 -3.30 -1.61 0.70
C VAL A 255 -3.50 -0.27 0.00
N ASN A 256 -3.71 0.81 0.77
CA ASN A 256 -3.97 2.14 0.23
C ASN A 256 -2.81 2.67 -0.62
N LEU A 257 -1.57 2.50 -0.14
CA LEU A 257 -0.38 2.89 -0.89
C LEU A 257 -0.09 1.96 -2.06
N GLY A 258 -0.46 0.68 -1.98
CA GLY A 258 -0.30 -0.28 -3.08
C GLY A 258 -1.16 0.06 -4.29
N VAL A 259 -2.41 0.44 -4.05
CA VAL A 259 -3.30 0.96 -5.10
C VAL A 259 -2.70 2.23 -5.72
N THR A 260 -2.29 3.17 -4.88
CA THR A 260 -1.67 4.45 -5.28
C THR A 260 -0.38 4.26 -6.09
N ALA A 261 0.47 3.30 -5.71
CA ALA A 261 1.71 2.95 -6.39
C ALA A 261 1.45 2.36 -7.78
N SER A 262 0.45 1.48 -7.88
CA SER A 262 0.05 0.84 -9.14
C SER A 262 -0.44 1.88 -10.16
N GLU A 263 -1.26 2.83 -9.72
CA GLU A 263 -1.68 3.96 -10.57
C GLU A 263 -0.51 4.85 -10.99
N THR A 264 0.47 5.04 -10.10
CA THR A 264 1.67 5.84 -10.39
C THR A 264 2.55 5.16 -11.45
N LYS A 265 2.73 3.83 -11.37
CA LYS A 265 3.45 3.06 -12.41
C LYS A 265 2.74 3.16 -13.76
N ARG A 266 1.41 2.99 -13.80
CA ARG A 266 0.63 3.11 -15.04
C ARG A 266 0.81 4.48 -15.69
N TRP A 267 0.73 5.53 -14.88
CA TRP A 267 0.95 6.90 -15.35
C TRP A 267 2.36 7.10 -15.92
N TYR A 268 3.40 6.56 -15.28
CA TYR A 268 4.77 6.61 -15.80
C TYR A 268 4.90 5.87 -17.15
N MET A 269 4.31 4.67 -17.26
CA MET A 269 4.33 3.88 -18.51
C MET A 269 3.68 4.63 -19.68
N GLN A 270 2.59 5.35 -19.44
CA GLN A 270 1.93 6.11 -20.49
C GLN A 270 2.72 7.37 -20.88
N LYS A 271 3.23 8.10 -19.88
CA LYS A 271 3.94 9.36 -20.13
C LYS A 271 5.33 9.18 -20.74
N PHE A 272 6.07 8.17 -20.30
CA PHE A 272 7.48 7.96 -20.67
C PHE A 272 7.70 6.71 -21.54
N GLY A 273 6.62 6.05 -21.95
CA GLY A 273 6.67 4.78 -22.67
C GLY A 273 6.74 3.58 -21.72
N GLU A 274 6.18 2.46 -22.18
CA GLU A 274 5.94 1.27 -21.37
C GLU A 274 7.21 0.70 -20.74
N ASN A 275 8.30 0.69 -21.52
CA ASN A 275 9.59 0.15 -21.12
C ASN A 275 10.33 1.00 -20.07
N SER A 276 9.87 2.22 -19.77
CA SER A 276 10.56 3.15 -18.85
C SER A 276 10.58 2.66 -17.39
N VAL A 277 9.52 1.96 -16.98
CA VAL A 277 9.32 1.49 -15.61
C VAL A 277 8.79 0.06 -15.52
N ARG A 278 8.66 -0.66 -16.65
CA ARG A 278 8.11 -2.03 -16.70
C ARG A 278 8.73 -2.95 -15.65
N GLU A 279 10.05 -3.00 -15.61
CA GLU A 279 10.83 -3.84 -14.68
C GLU A 279 10.89 -3.33 -13.23
N ARG A 280 10.35 -2.14 -12.95
CA ARG A 280 10.34 -1.58 -11.60
C ARG A 280 9.15 -2.12 -10.83
N TRP A 281 9.34 -2.56 -9.59
CA TRP A 281 8.24 -2.93 -8.70
C TRP A 281 7.44 -1.69 -8.28
N ASN A 282 6.12 -1.82 -8.04
CA ASN A 282 5.29 -0.69 -7.59
C ASN A 282 5.81 -0.06 -6.28
N MET A 283 5.92 -0.85 -5.20
CA MET A 283 6.53 -0.41 -3.94
C MET A 283 7.24 -1.54 -3.18
N ILE A 284 6.61 -2.71 -3.00
CA ILE A 284 7.24 -3.85 -2.30
C ILE A 284 7.86 -4.78 -3.34
N PRO A 285 9.19 -5.00 -3.31
CA PRO A 285 9.85 -5.95 -4.21
C PRO A 285 9.23 -7.33 -4.12
N TRP A 286 9.16 -8.03 -5.25
CA TRP A 286 8.70 -9.43 -5.37
C TRP A 286 7.22 -9.69 -5.06
N CYS A 287 6.52 -8.77 -4.41
CA CYS A 287 5.12 -8.95 -4.02
C CYS A 287 4.15 -8.84 -5.22
N GLU A 288 4.39 -7.88 -6.14
CA GLU A 288 3.52 -7.65 -7.30
C GLU A 288 3.49 -8.85 -8.26
N LYS A 289 4.66 -9.32 -8.70
CA LYS A 289 4.76 -10.47 -9.62
C LYS A 289 4.18 -11.74 -9.01
N HIS A 290 4.36 -11.93 -7.70
CA HIS A 290 3.78 -13.05 -6.97
C HIS A 290 2.25 -12.95 -6.88
N SER A 291 1.71 -11.79 -6.50
CA SER A 291 0.26 -11.59 -6.38
C SER A 291 -0.47 -11.77 -7.71
N LYS A 292 0.07 -11.21 -8.82
CA LYS A 292 -0.51 -11.41 -10.16
C LYS A 292 -0.52 -12.88 -10.57
N LYS A 293 0.56 -13.60 -10.27
CA LYS A 293 0.66 -15.05 -10.51
C LYS A 293 -0.41 -15.81 -9.72
N GLU A 294 -0.58 -15.51 -8.43
CA GLU A 294 -1.61 -16.17 -7.60
C GLU A 294 -3.03 -15.90 -8.11
N GLU A 295 -3.34 -14.68 -8.50
CA GLU A 295 -4.66 -14.34 -9.07
C GLU A 295 -4.91 -15.08 -10.39
N ALA A 296 -3.90 -15.14 -11.28
CA ALA A 296 -3.97 -15.93 -12.51
C ALA A 296 -4.22 -17.43 -12.22
N LEU A 297 -3.52 -18.00 -11.22
CA LEU A 297 -3.73 -19.38 -10.80
C LEU A 297 -5.11 -19.62 -10.23
N GLU A 298 -5.64 -18.69 -9.43
CA GLU A 298 -6.99 -18.80 -8.89
C GLU A 298 -8.03 -18.83 -10.03
N LYS A 299 -7.88 -17.98 -11.05
CA LYS A 299 -8.76 -18.04 -12.23
C LYS A 299 -8.66 -19.34 -13.00
N LEU A 300 -7.45 -19.88 -13.16
CA LEU A 300 -7.23 -21.19 -13.79
C LEU A 300 -7.84 -22.33 -12.95
N ARG A 301 -7.69 -22.30 -11.62
CA ARG A 301 -8.31 -23.26 -10.69
C ARG A 301 -9.83 -23.20 -10.73
N ASN A 302 -10.40 -22.02 -10.97
CA ASN A 302 -11.83 -21.81 -11.17
C ASN A 302 -12.32 -22.21 -12.58
N GLY A 303 -11.47 -22.81 -13.42
CA GLY A 303 -11.84 -23.34 -14.74
C GLY A 303 -11.84 -22.31 -15.87
N SER A 304 -11.20 -21.14 -15.69
CA SER A 304 -11.03 -20.17 -16.78
C SER A 304 -10.09 -20.72 -17.84
N LYS A 305 -10.32 -20.35 -19.11
CA LYS A 305 -9.44 -20.74 -20.22
C LYS A 305 -8.06 -20.11 -20.07
N PHE A 306 -7.03 -20.87 -20.45
CA PHE A 306 -5.65 -20.42 -20.29
C PHE A 306 -5.34 -19.16 -21.09
N ASP A 307 -5.83 -19.05 -22.32
CA ASP A 307 -5.57 -17.90 -23.19
C ASP A 307 -6.29 -16.63 -22.72
N ASP A 308 -7.45 -16.76 -22.09
CA ASP A 308 -8.15 -15.64 -21.45
C ASP A 308 -7.38 -15.13 -20.23
N VAL A 309 -6.95 -16.04 -19.35
CA VAL A 309 -6.11 -15.68 -18.19
C VAL A 309 -4.78 -15.09 -18.65
N ALA A 310 -4.13 -15.68 -19.65
CA ALA A 310 -2.88 -15.16 -20.17
C ALA A 310 -3.05 -13.79 -20.86
N ARG A 311 -4.19 -13.53 -21.51
CA ARG A 311 -4.50 -12.21 -22.08
C ARG A 311 -4.64 -11.13 -21.01
N GLU A 312 -5.11 -11.51 -19.84
CA GLU A 312 -5.31 -10.60 -18.71
C GLU A 312 -4.05 -10.40 -17.86
N PHE A 313 -3.28 -11.46 -17.60
CA PHE A 313 -2.19 -11.45 -16.61
C PHE A 313 -0.78 -11.48 -17.19
N SER A 314 -0.58 -11.81 -18.48
CA SER A 314 0.75 -11.89 -19.09
C SER A 314 1.36 -10.52 -19.37
N GLU A 315 2.63 -10.31 -19.00
CA GLU A 315 3.35 -9.05 -19.23
C GLU A 315 3.95 -8.95 -20.66
N ASP A 316 4.26 -10.08 -21.32
CA ASP A 316 4.99 -10.07 -22.60
C ASP A 316 4.12 -10.33 -23.84
N LYS A 317 3.01 -11.07 -23.72
CA LYS A 317 2.19 -11.55 -24.86
C LYS A 317 0.69 -11.59 -24.61
N ALA A 318 0.18 -10.69 -23.77
CA ALA A 318 -1.26 -10.55 -23.50
C ALA A 318 -2.12 -10.59 -24.78
N ARG A 319 -1.75 -9.82 -25.82
CA ARG A 319 -2.54 -9.71 -27.07
C ARG A 319 -2.69 -11.02 -27.86
N GLN A 320 -1.83 -12.02 -27.65
CA GLN A 320 -1.87 -13.32 -28.33
C GLN A 320 -2.33 -14.44 -27.38
N GLY A 321 -3.02 -14.10 -26.29
CA GLY A 321 -3.43 -15.08 -25.27
C GLY A 321 -2.24 -15.78 -24.62
N GLY A 322 -1.09 -15.11 -24.55
CA GLY A 322 0.15 -15.68 -24.01
C GLY A 322 0.87 -16.70 -24.90
N SER A 323 0.39 -16.94 -26.13
CA SER A 323 1.05 -17.93 -27.02
C SER A 323 2.46 -17.50 -27.40
N LEU A 324 3.42 -18.41 -27.19
CA LEU A 324 4.82 -18.22 -27.55
C LEU A 324 5.16 -18.78 -28.94
N GLY A 325 4.22 -19.48 -29.59
CA GLY A 325 4.44 -20.23 -30.82
C GLY A 325 5.35 -21.46 -30.63
N TRP A 326 5.75 -22.10 -31.73
CA TRP A 326 6.72 -23.19 -31.71
C TRP A 326 8.11 -22.68 -31.34
N LYS A 327 8.72 -23.25 -30.30
CA LYS A 327 10.05 -22.90 -29.81
C LYS A 327 11.05 -24.02 -30.08
N VAL A 328 12.24 -23.63 -30.51
CA VAL A 328 13.35 -24.56 -30.73
C VAL A 328 14.02 -24.84 -29.39
N ARG A 329 14.50 -26.07 -29.19
CA ARG A 329 15.26 -26.44 -27.99
C ARG A 329 16.47 -25.52 -27.81
N GLY A 330 16.68 -25.05 -26.58
CA GLY A 330 17.73 -24.09 -26.21
C GLY A 330 17.36 -22.62 -26.46
N SER A 331 16.16 -22.31 -26.94
CA SER A 331 15.72 -20.92 -27.19
C SER A 331 15.05 -20.23 -26.00
N LEU A 332 14.79 -20.98 -24.91
CA LEU A 332 14.16 -20.49 -23.69
C LEU A 332 15.10 -20.65 -22.49
N ASP A 333 14.79 -19.97 -21.38
CA ASP A 333 15.48 -20.18 -20.10
C ASP A 333 15.47 -21.66 -19.71
N GLY A 334 16.60 -22.21 -19.26
CA GLY A 334 16.72 -23.65 -19.01
C GLY A 334 15.73 -24.19 -17.98
N THR A 335 15.34 -23.39 -16.99
CA THR A 335 14.33 -23.78 -15.99
C THR A 335 12.94 -23.79 -16.60
N PHE A 336 12.63 -22.80 -17.43
CA PHE A 336 11.38 -22.72 -18.18
C PHE A 336 11.27 -23.90 -19.15
N GLU A 337 12.32 -24.15 -19.93
CA GLU A 337 12.37 -25.21 -20.93
C GLU A 337 12.20 -26.59 -20.29
N LYS A 338 12.91 -26.88 -19.20
CA LYS A 338 12.79 -28.16 -18.50
C LYS A 338 11.36 -28.44 -18.06
N ALA A 339 10.72 -27.48 -17.39
CA ALA A 339 9.33 -27.60 -16.97
C ALA A 339 8.37 -27.73 -18.17
N ALA A 340 8.61 -26.97 -19.24
CA ALA A 340 7.86 -27.10 -20.48
C ALA A 340 8.06 -28.45 -21.18
N TYR A 341 9.13 -29.21 -20.92
CA TYR A 341 9.32 -30.56 -21.44
C TYR A 341 8.66 -31.63 -20.57
N GLU A 342 8.68 -31.46 -19.25
CA GLU A 342 8.10 -32.41 -18.28
C GLU A 342 6.57 -32.37 -18.26
N LEU A 343 5.95 -31.24 -18.64
CA LEU A 343 4.50 -31.08 -18.63
C LEU A 343 3.81 -31.99 -19.66
N GLU A 344 2.58 -32.42 -19.44
CA GLU A 344 1.82 -33.11 -20.50
C GLU A 344 1.15 -32.12 -21.45
N PRO A 345 1.12 -32.36 -22.78
CA PRO A 345 0.38 -31.51 -23.70
C PRO A 345 -1.11 -31.43 -23.31
N SER A 346 -1.70 -30.25 -23.44
CA SER A 346 -3.09 -29.95 -23.10
C SER A 346 -3.65 -28.84 -23.97
N THR A 347 -4.87 -28.38 -23.70
CA THR A 347 -5.54 -27.33 -24.50
C THR A 347 -5.87 -26.13 -23.65
N THR A 348 -6.10 -24.97 -24.27
CA THR A 348 -6.51 -23.75 -23.54
C THR A 348 -7.81 -23.92 -22.77
N ALA A 349 -8.73 -24.76 -23.25
CA ALA A 349 -10.01 -25.05 -22.60
C ALA A 349 -9.90 -26.03 -21.42
N ASN A 350 -8.88 -26.89 -21.41
CA ASN A 350 -8.62 -27.83 -20.31
C ASN A 350 -7.10 -27.89 -20.04
N PRO A 351 -6.54 -26.83 -19.43
CA PRO A 351 -5.11 -26.66 -19.35
C PRO A 351 -4.48 -27.51 -18.25
N LYS A 352 -3.43 -28.25 -18.60
CA LYS A 352 -2.43 -28.75 -17.65
C LYS A 352 -1.32 -27.71 -17.60
N TYR A 353 -1.05 -27.17 -16.42
CA TYR A 353 -0.07 -26.11 -16.26
C TYR A 353 0.86 -26.36 -15.07
N VAL A 354 2.04 -25.76 -15.14
CA VAL A 354 3.04 -25.78 -14.06
C VAL A 354 3.53 -24.37 -13.79
N GLU A 355 3.83 -24.10 -12.53
CA GLU A 355 4.43 -22.86 -12.08
C GLU A 355 5.96 -22.97 -12.12
N VAL A 356 6.62 -21.95 -12.65
CA VAL A 356 8.08 -21.91 -12.74
C VAL A 356 8.60 -20.55 -12.33
N LYS A 357 9.62 -20.53 -11.48
CA LYS A 357 10.36 -19.32 -11.13
C LYS A 357 11.69 -19.29 -11.87
N THR A 358 11.94 -18.21 -12.61
CA THR A 358 13.20 -17.96 -13.34
C THR A 358 13.81 -16.63 -12.86
N GLY A 359 14.98 -16.26 -13.40
CA GLY A 359 15.56 -14.92 -13.18
C GLY A 359 14.68 -13.77 -13.66
N PHE A 360 13.74 -14.03 -14.57
CA PHE A 360 12.82 -13.04 -15.14
C PHE A 360 11.53 -12.85 -14.32
N GLY A 361 11.20 -13.80 -13.42
CA GLY A 361 10.02 -13.74 -12.58
C GLY A 361 9.28 -15.07 -12.45
N TYR A 362 7.96 -14.98 -12.24
CA TYR A 362 7.06 -16.12 -12.12
C TYR A 362 6.37 -16.39 -13.46
N HIS A 363 6.32 -17.65 -13.84
CA HIS A 363 5.71 -18.13 -15.09
C HIS A 363 4.67 -19.20 -14.76
N ILE A 364 3.55 -19.17 -15.48
CA ILE A 364 2.58 -20.25 -15.53
C ILE A 364 2.65 -20.79 -16.96
N ILE A 365 3.05 -22.05 -17.11
CA ILE A 365 3.36 -22.64 -18.41
C ILE A 365 2.29 -23.68 -18.75
N MET A 366 1.79 -23.64 -19.98
CA MET A 366 0.99 -24.69 -20.58
C MET A 366 1.58 -25.03 -21.96
N VAL A 367 1.48 -26.29 -22.37
CA VAL A 367 2.05 -26.82 -23.61
C VAL A 367 0.94 -27.42 -24.45
N GLU A 368 0.84 -27.01 -25.72
CA GLU A 368 -0.15 -27.58 -26.66
C GLU A 368 0.39 -28.79 -27.44
N GLY A 369 1.71 -28.88 -27.63
CA GLY A 369 2.32 -29.98 -28.36
C GLY A 369 3.84 -29.91 -28.46
N ARG A 370 4.46 -30.98 -28.96
CA ARG A 370 5.91 -31.13 -29.19
C ARG A 370 6.13 -31.79 -30.55
N LYS A 371 7.23 -31.45 -31.21
CA LYS A 371 7.62 -31.96 -32.53
C LYS A 371 9.09 -32.31 -32.56
#